data_AF-A0A2D9SYL1-F1
#
_entry.id   AF-A0A2D9SYL1-F1
#
_cell.length_a   1.000
_cell.length_b   1.000
_cell.length_c   1.000
_cell.angle_alpha   90.00
_cell.angle_beta   90.00
_cell.angle_gamma   90.00
#
_symmetry.space_group_name_H-M   'P 1'
#
loop_
_entity.id
_entity.type
_entity.pdbx_description
1 polymer ?
#
loop_
_entity_poly.entity_id
_entity_poly.type
_entity_poly.pdbx_seq_one_letter_code
_entity_poly.pdbx_strand_id
1 'polypeptide(L)'
;MGRTTIRGTRPEHYFGRRKTMRPNAAFIVEMPAPLVEAYGDEGTKRVLTEALEAKVAQALREVRTKGWRSVGANRAANVSPLEQAVPFEVFGSQNPDLSTYGLPREEEARVKRAYIAFHLAYHECRQRTLRGDPDVRWPPGTWAMVRHFGQRSSPLPTAP
;
A
#
# COMPACT_ATOMS: atom_id res chain seq x y z
N MET A 1 23.10 2.33 29.07
CA MET A 1 21.87 1.53 28.82
C MET A 1 21.19 2.13 27.60
N GLY A 2 21.53 1.66 26.40
CA GLY A 2 20.95 2.15 25.14
C GLY A 2 20.72 1.02 24.14
N ARG A 3 20.59 -0.22 24.62
CA ARG A 3 20.48 -1.44 23.81
C ARG A 3 19.40 -2.34 24.40
N THR A 4 18.35 -2.59 23.65
CA THR A 4 17.26 -3.50 24.04
C THR A 4 17.20 -4.64 23.03
N THR A 5 17.10 -5.87 23.53
CA THR A 5 16.88 -7.04 22.67
C THR A 5 15.39 -7.38 22.70
N ILE A 6 14.75 -7.29 21.53
CA ILE A 6 13.36 -7.70 21.35
C ILE A 6 13.37 -9.15 20.86
N ARG A 7 12.59 -10.00 21.54
CA ARG A 7 12.45 -11.43 21.23
C ARG A 7 11.03 -11.72 20.82
N GLY A 8 10.86 -12.57 19.82
CA GLY A 8 9.56 -13.03 19.35
C GLY A 8 9.62 -14.45 18.82
N THR A 9 8.52 -15.17 18.99
CA THR A 9 8.30 -16.47 18.35
C THR A 9 7.66 -16.27 16.99
N ARG A 10 8.01 -17.13 16.03
CA ARG A 10 7.38 -17.12 14.71
C ARG A 10 5.92 -17.55 14.83
N PRO A 11 4.96 -16.75 14.35
CA PRO A 11 3.56 -17.17 14.21
C PRO A 11 3.41 -18.43 13.33
N GLU A 12 2.61 -19.40 13.78
CA GLU A 12 2.51 -20.72 13.12
C GLU A 12 1.88 -20.67 11.72
N HIS A 13 0.90 -19.79 11.52
CA HIS A 13 0.04 -19.81 10.34
C HIS A 13 0.42 -18.83 9.22
N TYR A 14 1.27 -17.83 9.51
CA TYR A 14 1.55 -16.73 8.58
C TYR A 14 2.72 -17.00 7.61
N PHE A 15 3.52 -18.04 7.86
CA PHE A 15 4.67 -18.38 7.02
C PHE A 15 4.38 -19.66 6.23
N GLY A 16 4.39 -19.56 4.90
CA GLY A 16 4.18 -20.69 4.00
C GLY A 16 5.19 -21.83 4.16
N ARG A 17 4.98 -22.95 3.46
CA ARG A 17 5.81 -24.18 3.57
C ARG A 17 7.31 -23.93 3.41
N ARG A 18 7.71 -22.93 2.61
CA ARG A 18 9.07 -22.39 2.60
C ARG A 18 9.24 -21.46 3.81
N LYS A 19 9.49 -22.06 4.96
CA LYS A 19 9.71 -21.37 6.24
C LYS A 19 11.03 -20.58 6.18
N THR A 20 10.99 -19.34 5.69
CA THR A 20 12.18 -18.46 5.56
C THR A 20 12.62 -17.84 6.90
N MET A 21 11.73 -17.75 7.88
CA MET A 21 12.02 -17.17 9.20
C MET A 21 12.28 -18.23 10.27
N ARG A 22 13.30 -18.02 11.11
CA ARG A 22 13.66 -18.91 12.23
C ARG A 22 12.53 -18.99 13.28
N PRO A 23 12.34 -20.13 13.99
CA PRO A 23 11.27 -20.29 14.98
C PRO A 23 11.32 -19.28 16.13
N ASN A 24 12.52 -18.95 16.58
CA ASN A 24 12.77 -17.87 17.53
C ASN A 24 13.58 -16.79 16.80
N ALA A 25 13.09 -15.57 16.83
CA ALA A 25 13.77 -14.41 16.28
C ALA A 25 14.06 -13.42 17.41
N ALA A 26 15.26 -12.85 17.36
CA ALA A 26 15.64 -11.74 18.21
C ALA A 26 16.33 -10.69 17.35
N PHE A 27 16.02 -9.44 17.62
CA PHE A 27 16.75 -8.32 17.04
C PHE A 27 17.08 -7.32 18.13
N ILE A 28 18.11 -6.53 17.85
CA ILE A 28 18.67 -5.60 18.81
C ILE A 28 18.31 -4.21 18.32
N VAL A 29 17.73 -3.43 19.23
CA VAL A 29 17.47 -2.01 19.02
C VAL A 29 18.48 -1.25 19.85
N GLU A 30 19.29 -0.44 19.18
CA GLU A 30 20.27 0.44 19.82
C GLU A 30 19.85 1.90 19.65
N MET A 31 20.03 2.68 20.69
CA MET A 31 19.79 4.12 20.69
C MET A 31 20.87 4.80 19.84
N PRO A 32 20.52 5.75 18.95
CA PRO A 32 21.50 6.47 18.15
C PRO A 32 22.53 7.20 19.03
N ALA A 33 23.82 6.93 18.80
CA ALA A 33 24.92 7.52 19.58
C ALA A 33 24.86 9.07 19.64
N PRO A 34 24.56 9.81 18.56
CA PRO A 34 24.49 11.28 18.63
C PRO A 34 23.44 11.80 19.61
N LEU A 35 22.33 11.06 19.81
CA LEU A 35 21.29 11.47 20.75
C LEU A 35 21.73 11.21 22.19
N VAL A 36 22.36 10.05 22.44
CA VAL A 36 22.91 9.69 23.75
C VAL A 36 24.02 10.66 24.15
N GLU A 37 24.87 11.06 23.22
CA GLU A 37 25.92 12.07 23.44
C GLU A 37 25.34 13.44 23.78
N ALA A 38 24.26 13.85 23.10
CA ALA A 38 23.65 15.17 23.30
C ALA A 38 22.76 15.26 24.56
N TYR A 39 22.05 14.20 24.92
CA TYR A 39 20.98 14.23 25.94
C TYR A 39 21.16 13.20 27.07
N GLY A 40 22.17 12.34 27.00
CA GLY A 40 22.29 11.16 27.88
C GLY A 40 21.20 10.12 27.61
N ASP A 41 21.31 8.95 28.23
CA ASP A 41 20.36 7.84 28.02
C ASP A 41 18.91 8.23 28.37
N GLU A 42 18.68 8.74 29.59
CA GLU A 42 17.33 9.11 30.06
C GLU A 42 16.80 10.39 29.39
N GLY A 43 17.67 11.37 29.13
CA GLY A 43 17.25 12.57 28.40
C GLY A 43 16.87 12.27 26.96
N THR A 44 17.59 11.34 26.29
CA THR A 44 17.22 10.85 24.96
C THR A 44 15.84 10.21 24.97
N LYS A 45 15.56 9.32 25.93
CA LYS A 45 14.22 8.70 26.06
C LYS A 45 13.13 9.74 26.25
N ARG A 46 13.36 10.75 27.09
CA ARG A 46 12.38 11.81 27.33
C ARG A 46 12.10 12.61 26.05
N VAL A 47 13.15 13.09 25.37
CA VAL A 47 13.01 13.87 24.13
C VAL A 47 12.32 13.08 23.02
N LEU A 48 12.67 11.80 22.86
CA LEU A 48 12.02 10.93 21.88
C LEU A 48 10.56 10.67 22.22
N THR A 49 10.23 10.48 23.50
CA THR A 49 8.84 10.31 23.97
C THR A 49 8.02 11.55 23.66
N GLU A 50 8.51 12.74 24.02
CA GLU A 50 7.82 14.02 23.75
C GLU A 50 7.61 14.26 22.25
N ALA A 51 8.65 14.00 21.43
CA ALA A 51 8.56 14.12 19.98
C ALA A 51 7.56 13.12 19.37
N LEU A 52 7.54 11.88 19.89
CA LEU A 52 6.61 10.84 19.46
C LEU A 52 5.16 11.24 19.81
N GLU A 53 4.91 11.70 21.03
CA GLU A 53 3.59 12.17 21.46
C GLU A 53 3.08 13.32 20.59
N ALA A 54 3.94 14.29 20.28
CA ALA A 54 3.60 15.39 19.38
C ALA A 54 3.21 14.90 17.97
N LYS A 55 3.96 13.94 17.42
CA LYS A 55 3.68 13.35 16.11
C LYS A 55 2.42 12.49 16.10
N VAL A 56 2.18 11.71 17.16
CA VAL A 56 0.94 10.95 17.33
C VAL A 56 -0.24 11.90 17.41
N ALA A 57 -0.15 12.99 18.19
CA ALA A 57 -1.21 13.99 18.28
C ALA A 57 -1.48 14.66 16.91
N GLN A 58 -0.44 14.94 16.13
CA GLN A 58 -0.59 15.44 14.76
C GLN A 58 -1.33 14.43 13.87
N ALA A 59 -0.89 13.16 13.86
CA ALA A 59 -1.53 12.11 13.05
C ALA A 59 -3.00 11.92 13.43
N LEU A 60 -3.33 11.94 14.73
CA LEU A 60 -4.71 11.84 15.21
C LEU A 60 -5.58 13.01 14.74
N ARG A 61 -5.04 14.23 14.66
CA ARG A 61 -5.76 15.37 14.09
C ARG A 61 -6.04 15.15 12.60
N GLU A 62 -5.05 14.71 11.83
CA GLU A 62 -5.20 14.43 10.40
C GLU A 62 -6.26 13.34 10.13
N VAL A 63 -6.23 12.25 10.91
CA VAL A 63 -7.24 11.18 10.86
C VAL A 63 -8.64 11.74 11.11
N ARG A 64 -8.81 12.59 12.12
CA ARG A 64 -10.11 13.24 12.43
C ARG A 64 -10.56 14.18 11.31
N THR A 65 -9.65 14.98 10.73
CA THR A 65 -10.00 15.87 9.61
C THR A 65 -10.50 15.13 8.38
N LYS A 66 -10.03 13.88 8.17
CA LYS A 66 -10.51 12.99 7.11
C LYS A 66 -11.81 12.26 7.45
N GLY A 67 -12.40 12.52 8.62
CA GLY A 67 -13.61 11.85 9.12
C GLY A 67 -13.38 10.42 9.61
N TRP A 68 -12.12 9.98 9.71
CA TRP A 68 -11.77 8.63 10.12
C TRP A 68 -11.64 8.52 11.65
N ARG A 69 -11.77 7.30 12.17
CA ARG A 69 -11.60 7.00 13.59
C ARG A 69 -10.31 6.24 13.82
N SER A 70 -9.50 6.70 14.77
CA SER A 70 -8.33 5.95 15.25
C SER A 70 -8.76 4.95 16.32
N VAL A 71 -8.33 3.70 16.20
CA VAL A 71 -8.45 2.70 17.28
C VAL A 71 -7.14 2.64 18.07
N GLY A 72 -7.22 2.63 19.40
CA GLY A 72 -6.03 2.48 20.25
C GLY A 72 -5.49 1.04 20.23
N ALA A 73 -4.25 0.84 20.66
CA ALA A 73 -3.52 -0.44 20.56
C ALA A 73 -4.32 -1.65 21.07
N ASN A 74 -4.95 -1.54 22.24
CA ASN A 74 -5.77 -2.63 22.81
C ASN A 74 -7.01 -2.94 21.97
N ARG A 75 -7.67 -1.92 21.41
CA ARG A 75 -8.79 -2.19 20.49
C ARG A 75 -8.29 -2.78 19.19
N ALA A 76 -7.21 -2.25 18.62
CA ALA A 76 -6.61 -2.77 17.40
C ALA A 76 -6.24 -4.25 17.52
N ALA A 77 -5.74 -4.68 18.68
CA ALA A 77 -5.43 -6.09 18.95
C ALA A 77 -6.68 -7.01 19.04
N ASN A 78 -7.84 -6.43 19.35
CA ASN A 78 -9.11 -7.14 19.48
C ASN A 78 -10.02 -7.00 18.26
N VAL A 79 -9.65 -6.18 17.27
CA VAL A 79 -10.36 -6.13 15.99
C VAL A 79 -10.14 -7.47 15.30
N SER A 80 -11.24 -8.08 14.85
CA SER A 80 -11.14 -9.36 14.16
C SER A 80 -10.30 -9.19 12.90
N PRO A 81 -9.33 -10.09 12.61
CA PRO A 81 -8.59 -10.06 11.35
C PRO A 81 -9.47 -10.18 10.10
N LEU A 82 -10.72 -10.64 10.28
CA LEU A 82 -11.73 -10.77 9.23
C LEU A 82 -12.62 -9.52 9.11
N GLU A 83 -12.58 -8.64 10.11
CA GLU A 83 -13.29 -7.36 10.10
C GLU A 83 -12.48 -6.36 9.27
N GLN A 84 -12.77 -6.36 7.97
CA GLN A 84 -12.11 -5.47 7.02
C GLN A 84 -12.58 -4.03 7.24
N ALA A 85 -11.66 -3.08 7.11
CA ALA A 85 -12.01 -1.69 6.97
C ALA A 85 -12.97 -1.56 5.79
N VAL A 86 -14.23 -1.19 6.04
CA VAL A 86 -15.21 -0.94 4.99
C VAL A 86 -14.65 0.21 4.16
N PRO A 87 -14.18 -0.03 2.93
CA PRO A 87 -13.70 1.07 2.13
C PRO A 87 -14.88 2.03 1.92
N PHE A 88 -14.61 3.34 1.93
CA PHE A 88 -15.58 4.34 1.49
C PHE A 88 -15.95 4.14 0.01
N GLU A 89 -15.13 3.38 -0.70
CA GLU A 89 -15.34 2.95 -2.07
C GLU A 89 -16.26 1.73 -2.08
N VAL A 90 -17.28 1.77 -2.94
CA VAL A 90 -18.17 0.63 -3.17
C VAL A 90 -17.31 -0.59 -3.48
N PHE A 91 -17.51 -1.68 -2.74
CA PHE A 91 -16.80 -2.94 -2.91
C PHE A 91 -16.77 -3.32 -4.40
N GLY A 92 -15.57 -3.46 -4.96
CA GLY A 92 -15.39 -3.82 -6.37
C GLY A 92 -15.29 -2.68 -7.38
N SER A 93 -15.42 -1.42 -6.96
CA SER A 93 -15.29 -0.26 -7.86
C SER A 93 -13.89 -0.09 -8.47
N GLN A 94 -12.84 -0.56 -7.79
CA GLN A 94 -11.45 -0.51 -8.29
C GLN A 94 -10.92 -1.87 -8.78
N ASN A 95 -11.71 -2.95 -8.64
CA ASN A 95 -11.31 -4.26 -9.13
C ASN A 95 -12.10 -4.54 -10.41
N PRO A 96 -11.46 -4.51 -11.60
CA PRO A 96 -12.18 -4.63 -12.87
C PRO A 96 -13.00 -5.93 -12.98
N ASP A 97 -12.60 -6.99 -12.28
CA ASP A 97 -13.36 -8.25 -12.20
C ASP A 97 -14.68 -8.14 -11.42
N LEU A 98 -14.80 -7.18 -10.49
CA LEU A 98 -16.04 -6.97 -9.74
C LEU A 98 -17.00 -5.96 -10.42
N SER A 99 -16.50 -5.15 -11.36
CA SER A 99 -17.29 -4.12 -12.05
C SER A 99 -18.40 -4.65 -12.97
N THR A 100 -18.38 -5.95 -13.29
CA THR A 100 -19.40 -6.59 -14.13
C THR A 100 -20.47 -7.36 -13.36
N TYR A 101 -20.39 -7.45 -12.03
CA TYR A 101 -21.40 -8.16 -11.24
C TYR A 101 -22.72 -7.39 -11.26
N GLY A 102 -23.81 -8.07 -11.66
CA GLY A 102 -25.15 -7.49 -11.75
C GLY A 102 -25.47 -6.81 -13.08
N LEU A 103 -24.51 -6.73 -14.01
CA LEU A 103 -24.79 -6.25 -15.37
C LEU A 103 -25.53 -7.30 -16.19
N PRO A 104 -26.40 -6.89 -17.13
CA PRO A 104 -26.91 -7.80 -18.16
C PRO A 104 -25.75 -8.45 -18.92
N ARG A 105 -25.90 -9.72 -19.32
CA ARG A 105 -24.84 -10.51 -19.99
C ARG A 105 -24.19 -9.80 -21.18
N GLU A 106 -24.97 -9.03 -21.94
CA GLU A 106 -24.45 -8.29 -23.09
C GLU A 106 -23.51 -7.14 -22.68
N GLU A 107 -23.85 -6.45 -21.60
CA GLU A 107 -23.05 -5.37 -21.06
C GLU A 107 -21.79 -5.90 -20.37
N GLU A 108 -21.90 -6.99 -19.62
CA GLU A 108 -20.75 -7.74 -19.10
C GLU A 108 -19.80 -8.15 -20.24
N ALA A 109 -20.34 -8.72 -21.33
CA ALA A 109 -19.54 -9.13 -22.48
C ALA A 109 -18.85 -7.93 -23.15
N ARG A 110 -19.53 -6.78 -23.24
CA ARG A 110 -18.95 -5.53 -23.75
C ARG A 110 -17.78 -5.06 -22.91
N VAL A 111 -17.94 -5.02 -21.58
CA VAL A 111 -16.89 -4.62 -20.64
C VAL A 111 -15.70 -5.58 -20.71
N LYS A 112 -15.94 -6.89 -20.72
CA LYS A 112 -14.87 -7.90 -20.86
C LYS A 112 -14.09 -7.76 -22.17
N ARG A 113 -14.77 -7.51 -23.30
CA ARG A 113 -14.11 -7.27 -24.59
C ARG A 113 -13.24 -6.01 -24.56
N ALA A 114 -13.73 -4.92 -23.97
CA ALA A 114 -12.95 -3.69 -23.82
C ALA A 114 -11.71 -3.91 -22.94
N TYR A 115 -11.86 -4.66 -21.84
CA TYR A 115 -10.76 -5.04 -20.95
C TYR A 115 -9.68 -5.87 -21.66
N ILE A 116 -10.09 -6.90 -22.41
CA ILE A 116 -9.17 -7.74 -23.20
C ILE A 116 -8.45 -6.90 -24.25
N ALA A 117 -9.19 -6.04 -24.99
CA ALA A 117 -8.61 -5.16 -26.00
C ALA A 117 -7.56 -4.21 -25.41
N PHE A 118 -7.85 -3.61 -24.24
CA PHE A 118 -6.89 -2.77 -23.53
C PHE A 118 -5.61 -3.55 -23.16
N HIS A 119 -5.74 -4.76 -22.62
CA HIS A 119 -4.58 -5.58 -22.23
C HIS A 119 -3.73 -5.99 -23.42
N LEU A 120 -4.34 -6.34 -24.55
CA LEU A 120 -3.60 -6.66 -25.78
C LEU A 120 -2.83 -5.43 -26.28
N ALA A 121 -3.46 -4.26 -26.34
CA ALA A 121 -2.81 -3.02 -26.74
C ALA A 121 -1.67 -2.62 -25.77
N TYR A 122 -1.88 -2.79 -24.46
CA TYR A 122 -0.86 -2.55 -23.44
C TYR A 122 0.36 -3.46 -23.63
N HIS A 123 0.12 -4.76 -23.82
CA HIS A 123 1.18 -5.74 -24.03
C HIS A 123 1.95 -5.48 -25.32
N GLU A 124 1.27 -5.12 -26.41
CA GLU A 124 1.92 -4.74 -27.67
C GLU A 124 2.84 -3.53 -27.48
N CYS A 125 2.32 -2.45 -26.86
CA CYS A 125 3.11 -1.25 -26.56
C CYS A 125 4.34 -1.60 -25.70
N ARG A 126 4.15 -2.41 -24.65
CA ARG A 126 5.25 -2.87 -23.80
C ARG A 126 6.32 -3.60 -24.61
N GLN A 127 5.94 -4.51 -25.52
CA GLN A 127 6.91 -5.22 -26.35
C GLN A 127 7.66 -4.28 -27.29
N ARG A 128 6.98 -3.30 -27.90
CA ARG A 128 7.62 -2.31 -28.77
C ARG A 128 8.58 -1.41 -28.00
N THR A 129 8.19 -0.93 -26.81
CA THR A 129 9.07 -0.13 -25.95
C THR A 129 10.30 -0.92 -25.52
N LEU A 130 10.15 -2.20 -25.16
CA LEU A 130 11.29 -3.06 -24.80
C LEU A 130 12.25 -3.32 -25.97
N ARG A 131 11.76 -3.23 -27.21
CA ARG A 131 12.58 -3.29 -28.44
C ARG A 131 13.21 -1.94 -28.82
N GLY A 132 12.96 -0.89 -28.05
CA GLY A 132 13.54 0.44 -28.27
C GLY A 132 12.80 1.28 -29.32
N ASP A 133 11.55 0.97 -29.62
CA ASP A 133 10.74 1.79 -30.53
C ASP A 133 10.42 3.17 -29.89
N PRO A 134 10.85 4.29 -30.49
CA PRO A 134 10.65 5.62 -29.92
C PRO A 134 9.22 6.17 -30.13
N ASP A 135 8.41 5.59 -31.03
CA ASP A 135 7.09 6.11 -31.39
C ASP A 135 5.92 5.29 -30.82
N VAL A 136 6.13 4.68 -29.65
CA VAL A 136 5.06 3.96 -28.97
C VAL A 136 4.09 4.94 -28.30
N ARG A 137 2.82 4.82 -28.66
CA ARG A 137 1.71 5.51 -28.00
C ARG A 137 0.90 4.51 -27.19
N TRP A 138 0.95 4.65 -25.88
CA TRP A 138 0.27 3.75 -24.95
C TRP A 138 -1.25 3.95 -24.97
N PRO A 139 -2.05 2.89 -24.72
CA PRO A 139 -3.50 3.02 -24.66
C PRO A 139 -3.96 3.93 -23.51
N PRO A 140 -5.11 4.61 -23.64
CA PRO A 140 -5.66 5.46 -22.59
C PRO A 140 -5.90 4.65 -21.31
N GLY A 141 -5.59 5.23 -20.15
CA GLY A 141 -5.64 4.52 -18.86
C GLY A 141 -4.28 4.01 -18.35
N THR A 142 -3.19 4.24 -19.09
CA THR A 142 -1.81 3.89 -18.70
C THR A 142 -1.10 4.99 -17.90
N TRP A 143 -1.76 5.52 -16.87
CA TRP A 143 -1.29 6.67 -16.10
C TRP A 143 0.14 6.50 -15.57
N ALA A 144 0.49 5.32 -15.04
CA ALA A 144 1.83 5.06 -14.52
C ALA A 144 2.92 5.18 -15.60
N MET A 145 2.65 4.72 -16.83
CA MET A 145 3.57 4.81 -17.97
C MET A 145 3.84 6.27 -18.34
N VAL A 146 2.80 7.10 -18.33
CA VAL A 146 2.93 8.53 -18.61
C VAL A 146 3.63 9.25 -17.46
N ARG A 147 3.17 9.06 -16.23
CA ARG A 147 3.61 9.84 -15.07
C ARG A 147 5.01 9.49 -14.59
N HIS A 148 5.36 8.21 -14.59
CA HIS A 148 6.63 7.74 -14.02
C HIS A 148 7.68 7.41 -15.08
N PHE A 149 7.26 7.03 -16.29
CA PHE A 149 8.16 6.60 -17.36
C PHE A 149 8.19 7.55 -18.57
N GLY A 150 7.54 8.72 -18.47
CA GLY A 150 7.58 9.78 -19.48
C GLY A 150 7.00 9.37 -20.83
N GLN A 151 6.20 8.31 -20.88
CA GLN A 151 5.66 7.78 -22.12
C GLN A 151 4.48 8.62 -22.62
N ARG A 152 4.21 8.56 -23.93
CA ARG A 152 3.03 9.19 -24.54
C ARG A 152 1.85 8.24 -24.48
N SER A 153 0.67 8.74 -24.12
CA SER A 153 -0.59 7.98 -24.24
C SER A 153 -1.54 8.63 -25.24
N SER A 154 -2.40 7.81 -25.82
CA SER A 154 -3.57 8.30 -26.56
C SER A 154 -4.54 9.01 -25.61
N PRO A 155 -5.31 10.00 -26.08
CA PRO A 155 -6.28 10.70 -25.25
C PRO A 155 -7.32 9.73 -24.69
N LEU A 156 -7.81 10.01 -23.48
CA LEU A 156 -8.95 9.28 -22.91
C LEU A 156 -10.17 9.51 -23.82
N PRO A 157 -10.96 8.47 -24.14
CA PRO A 157 -12.22 8.68 -24.81
C PRO A 157 -13.10 9.58 -23.93
N THR A 158 -13.51 10.73 -24.46
CA THR A 158 -14.52 11.57 -23.84
C THR A 158 -15.84 10.82 -23.82
N ALA A 159 -16.51 10.80 -22.67
CA ALA A 159 -17.86 10.30 -22.57
C ALA A 159 -18.78 11.08 -23.53
N PRO A 160 -19.72 10.41 -24.22
CA PRO A 160 -20.76 11.08 -24.99
C PRO A 160 -21.69 11.91 -24.10
#